data_AF-A0A7C4UX03-F1
#
_entry.id   AF-A0A7C4UX03-F1
#
_cell.length_a   1.000
_cell.length_b   1.000
_cell.length_c   1.000
_cell.angle_alpha   90.00
_cell.angle_beta   90.00
_cell.angle_gamma   90.00
#
_symmetry.space_group_name_H-M   'P 1'
#
loop_
_entity.id
_entity.type
_entity.pdbx_description
1 polymer ?
#
loop_
_entity_poly.entity_id
_entity_poly.type
_entity_poly.pdbx_seq_one_letter_code
_entity_poly.pdbx_strand_id
1 'polypeptide(L)'
;MNRFESQLAAEKLARLSMDFQVTVLADWGEEISMGTSTWKEGTWSLAELDRLYDSLSLFANIMGGNENFKTNLGRVTVKKAGIGSHGGEAWRGEVTFSVTNLFTPWTVVHEFAHIWDENSGWNLSRRLERYTGGFTSRFLSSVKKYLRLADLNGFVKADEPGKRGRKPGCNKRGYFYGDKPSGSDWNFNRVEDFAESVAMYVGWGKDNALHDHAHARISRYELANGEIDPFFRTKDNWADYAKYFYPAGGDYAKTRRWRFVEEVVSKKPILQLG
;
A
#
# COMPACT_ATOMS: atom_id res chain seq x y z
N MET A 1 -17.22 21.97 -7.31
CA MET A 1 -18.09 21.63 -6.15
C MET A 1 -19.14 22.73 -5.94
N ASN A 2 -20.43 22.38 -5.83
CA ASN A 2 -21.51 23.33 -5.52
C ASN A 2 -21.67 23.54 -3.99
N ARG A 3 -22.45 24.55 -3.56
CA ARG A 3 -22.59 24.90 -2.12
C ARG A 3 -23.08 23.74 -1.24
N PHE A 4 -23.98 22.90 -1.76
CA PHE A 4 -24.46 21.73 -1.02
C PHE A 4 -23.37 20.66 -0.88
N GLU A 5 -22.65 20.37 -1.95
CA GLU A 5 -21.49 19.46 -1.90
C GLU A 5 -20.40 19.98 -0.96
N SER A 6 -20.19 21.30 -0.88
CA SER A 6 -19.23 21.89 0.08
C SER A 6 -19.63 21.66 1.53
N GLN A 7 -20.93 21.68 1.86
CA GLN A 7 -21.42 21.35 3.19
C GLN A 7 -21.18 19.88 3.53
N LEU A 8 -21.52 18.97 2.60
CA LEU A 8 -21.25 17.55 2.76
C LEU A 8 -19.75 17.25 2.92
N ALA A 9 -18.91 17.94 2.14
CA ALA A 9 -17.47 17.82 2.23
C ALA A 9 -16.94 18.31 3.59
N ALA A 10 -17.46 19.42 4.12
CA ALA A 10 -17.12 19.92 5.45
C ALA A 10 -17.52 18.94 6.57
N GLU A 11 -18.72 18.36 6.49
CA GLU A 11 -19.17 17.30 7.42
C GLU A 11 -18.26 16.07 7.34
N LYS A 12 -17.86 15.68 6.12
CA LYS A 12 -16.94 14.55 5.90
C LYS A 12 -15.58 14.81 6.51
N LEU A 13 -15.03 16.02 6.36
CA LEU A 13 -13.77 16.41 7.01
C LEU A 13 -13.86 16.39 8.53
N ALA A 14 -14.97 16.89 9.10
CA ALA A 14 -15.19 16.84 10.53
C ALA A 14 -15.21 15.39 11.05
N ARG A 15 -15.85 14.48 10.32
CA ARG A 15 -15.85 13.05 10.63
C ARG A 15 -14.46 12.42 10.50
N LEU A 16 -13.70 12.71 9.44
CA LEU A 16 -12.32 12.21 9.30
C LEU A 16 -11.44 12.62 10.50
N SER A 17 -11.60 13.86 10.96
CA SER A 17 -10.88 14.36 12.14
C SER A 17 -11.33 13.67 13.43
N MET A 18 -12.65 13.58 13.66
CA MET A 18 -13.23 13.01 14.87
C MET A 18 -13.03 11.50 14.98
N ASP A 19 -13.27 10.76 13.90
CA ASP A 19 -13.27 9.30 13.88
C ASP A 19 -11.86 8.72 13.76
N PHE A 20 -10.94 9.42 13.10
CA PHE A 20 -9.63 8.86 12.73
C PHE A 20 -8.43 9.74 13.12
N GLN A 21 -8.63 10.93 13.69
CA GLN A 21 -7.56 11.93 13.88
C GLN A 21 -6.84 12.30 12.57
N VAL A 22 -7.58 12.30 11.47
CA VAL A 22 -7.09 12.65 10.14
C VAL A 22 -7.48 14.08 9.79
N THR A 23 -6.48 14.92 9.57
CA THR A 23 -6.66 16.29 9.08
C THR A 23 -6.39 16.33 7.58
N VAL A 24 -7.39 16.67 6.78
CA VAL A 24 -7.20 16.88 5.34
C VAL A 24 -6.85 18.34 5.10
N LEU A 25 -5.69 18.60 4.48
CA LEU A 25 -5.34 19.90 3.93
C LEU A 25 -6.16 20.12 2.66
N ALA A 26 -7.38 20.58 2.86
CA ALA A 26 -8.27 20.90 1.79
C ALA A 26 -7.88 22.25 1.17
N ASP A 27 -7.67 22.24 -0.13
CA ASP A 27 -7.58 23.43 -0.95
C ASP A 27 -8.97 23.71 -1.52
N TRP A 28 -9.85 24.35 -0.76
CA TRP A 28 -11.23 24.63 -1.21
C TRP A 28 -11.34 25.63 -2.36
N GLY A 29 -10.24 25.93 -3.07
CA GLY A 29 -10.30 26.72 -4.28
C GLY A 29 -10.42 28.22 -4.07
N GLU A 30 -10.20 28.72 -2.86
CA GLU A 30 -10.01 30.15 -2.63
C GLU A 30 -8.56 30.53 -2.93
N GLU A 31 -8.32 31.11 -4.11
CA GLU A 31 -7.13 31.91 -4.35
C GLU A 31 -7.48 33.36 -4.03
N ILE A 32 -7.02 33.85 -2.87
CA ILE A 32 -7.15 35.26 -2.51
C ILE A 32 -6.05 36.03 -3.28
N SER A 33 -6.31 36.34 -4.54
CA SER A 33 -5.55 37.33 -5.30
C SER A 33 -6.01 38.75 -4.92
N MET A 34 -5.08 39.68 -4.71
CA MET A 34 -5.34 41.06 -4.24
C MET A 34 -6.54 41.73 -4.95
N GLY A 35 -7.71 41.69 -4.29
CA GLY A 35 -8.91 42.42 -4.72
C GLY A 35 -9.95 41.65 -5.54
N THR A 36 -9.69 40.40 -5.94
CA THR A 36 -10.66 39.58 -6.69
C THR A 36 -10.73 38.15 -6.12
N SER A 37 -11.86 37.79 -5.52
CA SER A 37 -12.17 36.41 -5.13
C SER A 37 -12.70 35.64 -6.33
N THR A 38 -11.81 35.14 -7.18
CA THR A 38 -12.19 34.14 -8.20
C THR A 38 -12.16 32.76 -7.57
N TRP A 39 -13.33 32.15 -7.44
CA TRP A 39 -13.46 30.75 -7.05
C TRP A 39 -12.76 29.86 -8.09
N LYS A 40 -11.80 29.06 -7.64
CA LYS A 40 -11.25 27.93 -8.40
C LYS A 40 -11.83 26.64 -7.82
N GLU A 41 -11.91 25.60 -8.62
CA GLU A 41 -12.25 24.30 -8.06
C GLU A 41 -11.04 23.74 -7.29
N GLY A 42 -11.29 23.28 -6.06
CA GLY A 42 -10.27 22.62 -5.24
C GLY A 42 -9.81 21.28 -5.82
N THR A 43 -8.68 20.75 -5.36
CA THR A 43 -8.19 19.46 -5.86
C THR A 43 -8.97 18.27 -5.31
N TRP A 44 -9.74 18.45 -4.22
CA TRP A 44 -10.56 17.41 -3.62
C TRP A 44 -11.99 17.39 -4.17
N SER A 45 -12.43 16.21 -4.61
CA SER A 45 -13.84 15.93 -4.88
C SER A 45 -14.52 15.28 -3.66
N LEU A 46 -15.85 15.41 -3.57
CA LEU A 46 -16.63 14.75 -2.52
C LEU A 46 -16.46 13.21 -2.56
N ALA A 47 -16.45 12.63 -3.77
CA ALA A 47 -16.26 11.20 -3.96
C ALA A 47 -14.89 10.68 -3.47
N GLU A 48 -13.84 11.51 -3.55
CA GLU A 48 -12.53 11.17 -2.97
C GLU A 48 -12.56 11.22 -1.45
N LEU A 49 -13.26 12.20 -0.85
CA LEU A 49 -13.43 12.26 0.61
C LEU A 49 -14.26 11.09 1.15
N ASP A 50 -15.30 10.69 0.41
CA ASP A 50 -16.08 9.48 0.72
C ASP A 50 -15.19 8.24 0.64
N ARG A 51 -14.42 8.08 -0.45
CA ARG A 51 -13.49 6.96 -0.61
C ARG A 51 -12.45 6.92 0.52
N LEU A 52 -11.88 8.06 0.89
CA LEU A 52 -10.94 8.16 1.99
C LEU A 52 -11.60 7.70 3.30
N TYR A 53 -12.76 8.26 3.63
CA TYR A 53 -13.49 7.90 4.85
C TYR A 53 -13.84 6.41 4.92
N ASP A 54 -14.41 5.86 3.84
CA ASP A 54 -14.85 4.47 3.80
C ASP A 54 -13.65 3.50 3.90
N SER A 55 -12.55 3.82 3.24
CA SER A 55 -11.31 3.01 3.31
C SER A 55 -10.70 3.03 4.71
N LEU A 56 -10.70 4.19 5.38
CA LEU A 56 -10.24 4.30 6.76
C LEU A 56 -11.18 3.60 7.75
N SER A 57 -12.50 3.61 7.48
CA SER A 57 -13.46 2.82 8.27
C SER A 57 -13.18 1.32 8.16
N LEU A 58 -12.93 0.80 6.95
CA LEU A 58 -12.51 -0.59 6.74
C LEU A 58 -11.22 -0.90 7.52
N PHE A 59 -10.24 0.01 7.49
CA PHE A 59 -8.98 -0.18 8.19
C PHE A 59 -9.16 -0.13 9.72
N ALA A 60 -9.93 0.82 10.24
CA ALA A 60 -10.22 0.92 11.67
C ALA A 60 -10.97 -0.32 12.17
N ASN A 61 -11.91 -0.86 11.38
CA ASN A 61 -12.64 -2.07 11.73
C ASN A 61 -11.71 -3.27 11.94
N ILE A 62 -10.70 -3.47 11.08
CA ILE A 62 -9.75 -4.58 11.28
C ILE A 62 -8.86 -4.37 12.51
N MET A 63 -8.64 -3.12 12.95
CA MET A 63 -7.92 -2.79 14.18
C MET A 63 -8.80 -2.92 15.43
N GLY A 64 -10.06 -3.32 15.30
CA GLY A 64 -11.01 -3.38 16.41
C GLY A 64 -11.65 -2.03 16.77
N GLY A 65 -11.72 -1.10 15.82
CA GLY A 65 -12.46 0.16 15.92
C GLY A 65 -11.59 1.42 15.93
N ASN A 66 -12.27 2.57 15.90
CA ASN A 66 -11.69 3.91 15.74
C ASN A 66 -10.64 4.26 16.82
N GLU A 67 -10.87 3.88 18.08
CA GLU A 67 -9.92 4.21 19.16
C GLU A 67 -8.59 3.45 19.03
N ASN A 68 -8.63 2.19 18.61
CA ASN A 68 -7.40 1.44 18.30
C ASN A 68 -6.71 2.03 17.07
N PHE A 69 -7.47 2.45 16.05
CA PHE A 69 -6.91 3.13 14.88
C PHE A 69 -6.14 4.39 15.29
N LYS A 70 -6.77 5.30 16.04
CA LYS A 70 -6.16 6.54 16.54
C LYS A 70 -4.91 6.25 17.38
N THR A 71 -4.98 5.27 18.27
CA THR A 71 -3.85 4.89 19.13
C THR A 71 -2.66 4.37 18.32
N ASN A 72 -2.93 3.59 17.26
CA ASN A 72 -1.89 2.96 16.44
C ASN A 72 -1.25 3.90 15.42
N LEU A 73 -2.00 4.84 14.84
CA LEU A 73 -1.49 5.73 13.80
C LEU A 73 -1.13 7.13 14.32
N GLY A 74 -1.71 7.55 15.44
CA GLY A 74 -1.61 8.93 15.90
C GLY A 74 -2.35 9.90 14.97
N ARG A 75 -1.91 11.16 14.98
CA ARG A 75 -2.48 12.19 14.11
C ARG A 75 -1.86 12.09 12.72
N VAL A 76 -2.70 12.13 11.70
CA VAL A 76 -2.26 12.04 10.29
C VAL A 76 -2.74 13.25 9.52
N THR A 77 -1.85 13.87 8.76
CA THR A 77 -2.19 14.93 7.81
C THR A 77 -2.31 14.33 6.42
N VAL A 78 -3.38 14.62 5.70
CA VAL A 78 -3.61 14.15 4.32
C VAL A 78 -3.64 15.35 3.39
N LYS A 79 -2.95 15.27 2.25
CA LYS A 79 -2.98 16.32 1.21
C LYS A 79 -2.95 15.73 -0.19
N LYS A 80 -3.12 16.58 -1.20
CA LYS A 80 -2.87 16.22 -2.60
C LYS A 80 -1.67 17.00 -3.14
N ALA A 81 -0.84 16.36 -3.95
CA ALA A 81 0.26 17.01 -4.67
C ALA A 81 0.62 16.26 -5.97
N GLY A 82 1.44 16.90 -6.81
CA GLY A 82 2.02 16.26 -7.99
C GLY A 82 3.16 15.32 -7.62
N ILE A 83 2.86 14.06 -7.33
CA ILE A 83 3.83 13.02 -6.90
C ILE A 83 4.24 12.05 -8.02
N GLY A 84 4.15 12.50 -9.27
CA GLY A 84 4.52 11.70 -10.45
C GLY A 84 3.52 10.57 -10.75
N SER A 85 4.02 9.36 -10.98
CA SER A 85 3.21 8.19 -11.35
C SER A 85 2.66 7.41 -10.15
N HIS A 86 2.97 7.82 -8.93
CA HIS A 86 2.45 7.19 -7.72
C HIS A 86 0.99 7.58 -7.48
N GLY A 87 0.21 6.69 -6.86
CA GLY A 87 -1.16 6.99 -6.40
C GLY A 87 -1.16 7.69 -5.06
N GLY A 88 -0.18 7.39 -4.21
CA GLY A 88 0.05 8.00 -2.91
C GLY A 88 1.51 7.84 -2.45
N GLU A 89 1.87 8.60 -1.43
CA GLU A 89 3.11 8.44 -0.66
C GLU A 89 2.85 8.80 0.81
N ALA A 90 3.60 8.19 1.72
CA ALA A 90 3.44 8.40 3.16
C ALA A 90 4.80 8.60 3.86
N TRP A 91 4.90 9.66 4.66
CA TRP A 91 6.10 9.99 5.43
C TRP A 91 5.82 11.00 6.55
N ARG A 92 6.37 10.76 7.74
CA ARG A 92 6.31 11.66 8.92
C ARG A 92 4.90 12.07 9.33
N GLY A 93 4.00 11.10 9.44
CA GLY A 93 2.60 11.35 9.80
C GLY A 93 1.82 12.09 8.71
N GLU A 94 2.34 12.15 7.48
CA GLU A 94 1.70 12.77 6.34
C GLU A 94 1.45 11.73 5.23
N VAL A 95 0.25 11.77 4.64
CA VAL A 95 -0.10 11.02 3.43
C VAL A 95 -0.41 12.02 2.32
N THR A 96 0.29 11.87 1.20
CA THR A 96 0.06 12.68 0.01
C THR A 96 -0.53 11.82 -1.09
N PHE A 97 -1.71 12.15 -1.58
CA PHE A 97 -2.30 11.52 -2.76
C PHE A 97 -2.02 12.33 -4.02
N SER A 98 -2.04 11.66 -5.18
CA SER A 98 -1.79 12.33 -6.45
C SER A 98 -2.94 13.26 -6.86
N VAL A 99 -2.60 14.42 -7.42
CA VAL A 99 -3.57 15.31 -8.10
C VAL A 99 -3.95 14.79 -9.50
N THR A 100 -3.07 14.00 -10.13
CA THR A 100 -3.27 13.52 -11.51
C THR A 100 -3.81 12.10 -11.57
N ASN A 101 -3.48 11.26 -10.58
CA ASN A 101 -3.90 9.86 -10.53
C ASN A 101 -4.94 9.69 -9.44
N LEU A 102 -6.08 9.08 -9.79
CA LEU A 102 -7.08 8.70 -8.79
C LEU A 102 -6.50 7.65 -7.85
N PHE A 103 -6.53 7.91 -6.54
CA PHE A 103 -6.18 6.92 -5.54
C PHE A 103 -7.33 5.93 -5.33
N THR A 104 -6.97 4.68 -5.06
CA THR A 104 -7.94 3.59 -4.82
C THR A 104 -8.07 3.31 -3.32
N PRO A 105 -9.09 2.55 -2.87
CA PRO A 105 -9.15 2.07 -1.48
C PRO A 105 -7.88 1.33 -1.04
N TRP A 106 -7.29 0.55 -1.94
CA TRP A 106 -5.98 -0.08 -1.73
C TRP A 106 -4.89 0.94 -1.44
N THR A 107 -4.81 2.00 -2.25
CA THR A 107 -3.83 3.09 -2.07
C THR A 107 -3.99 3.73 -0.68
N VAL A 108 -5.21 4.02 -0.24
CA VAL A 108 -5.46 4.61 1.08
C VAL A 108 -4.93 3.68 2.19
N VAL A 109 -5.32 2.41 2.18
CA VAL A 109 -4.90 1.46 3.24
C VAL A 109 -3.38 1.24 3.20
N HIS A 110 -2.78 1.16 2.02
CA HIS A 110 -1.33 1.01 1.84
C HIS A 110 -0.57 2.19 2.46
N GLU A 111 -0.92 3.42 2.09
CA GLU A 111 -0.25 4.61 2.63
C GLU A 111 -0.46 4.76 4.14
N PHE A 112 -1.65 4.46 4.65
CA PHE A 112 -1.90 4.52 6.10
C PHE A 112 -1.21 3.38 6.87
N ALA A 113 -0.94 2.23 6.24
CA ALA A 113 -0.14 1.18 6.85
C ALA A 113 1.34 1.59 7.00
N HIS A 114 1.87 2.41 6.09
CA HIS A 114 3.18 3.05 6.28
C HIS A 114 3.19 3.96 7.51
N ILE A 115 2.16 4.78 7.70
CA ILE A 115 2.02 5.64 8.89
C ILE A 115 1.95 4.81 10.18
N TRP A 116 1.25 3.67 10.15
CA TRP A 116 1.18 2.77 11.30
C TRP A 116 2.56 2.19 11.67
N ASP A 117 3.33 1.72 10.67
CA ASP A 117 4.69 1.23 10.92
C ASP A 117 5.60 2.36 11.41
N GLU A 118 5.49 3.56 10.83
CA GLU A 118 6.24 4.74 11.25
C GLU A 118 5.96 5.11 12.71
N ASN A 119 4.69 5.19 13.12
CA ASN A 119 4.30 5.48 14.50
C ASN A 119 4.76 4.36 15.46
N SER A 120 5.02 3.16 14.94
CA SER A 120 5.65 2.04 15.64
C SER A 120 7.19 2.03 15.55
N GLY A 121 7.82 3.13 15.12
CA GLY A 121 9.28 3.25 14.98
C GLY A 121 9.87 2.38 13.85
N TRP A 122 9.07 2.08 12.82
CA TRP A 122 9.39 1.16 11.73
C TRP A 122 9.72 -0.25 12.22
N ASN A 123 9.09 -0.68 13.31
CA ASN A 123 9.36 -1.98 13.94
C ASN A 123 8.43 -3.09 13.41
N LEU A 124 7.23 -2.76 12.91
CA LEU A 124 6.29 -3.76 12.39
C LEU A 124 6.85 -4.41 11.12
N SER A 125 7.37 -3.63 10.17
CA SER A 125 8.04 -4.18 8.98
C SER A 125 9.27 -5.01 9.31
N ARG A 126 10.08 -4.60 10.29
CA ARG A 126 11.24 -5.39 10.77
C ARG A 126 10.83 -6.69 11.46
N ARG A 127 9.69 -6.69 12.15
CA ARG A 127 9.13 -7.90 12.76
C ARG A 127 8.54 -8.82 11.70
N LEU A 128 7.83 -8.28 10.71
CA LEU A 128 7.31 -9.05 9.58
C LEU A 128 8.44 -9.73 8.79
N GLU A 129 9.50 -8.98 8.47
CA GLU A 129 10.70 -9.48 7.80
C GLU A 129 11.23 -10.72 8.55
N ARG A 130 11.46 -10.60 9.87
CA ARG A 130 11.92 -11.74 10.70
C ARG A 130 10.90 -12.88 10.77
N TYR A 131 9.61 -12.58 10.94
CA TYR A 131 8.53 -13.56 11.10
C TYR A 131 8.37 -14.45 9.85
N THR A 132 8.52 -13.85 8.67
CA THR A 132 8.48 -14.56 7.39
C THR A 132 9.79 -15.31 7.08
N GLY A 133 10.84 -15.16 7.89
CA GLY A 133 12.18 -15.67 7.60
C GLY A 133 12.92 -14.86 6.53
N GLY A 134 12.43 -13.66 6.23
CA GLY A 134 13.06 -12.72 5.32
C GLY A 134 14.22 -11.95 5.95
N PHE A 135 15.00 -11.30 5.11
CA PHE A 135 16.10 -10.43 5.51
C PHE A 135 16.48 -9.45 4.39
N THR A 136 17.18 -8.38 4.75
CA THR A 136 17.69 -7.38 3.80
C THR A 136 19.22 -7.47 3.74
N SER A 137 19.77 -7.79 2.58
CA SER A 137 21.23 -7.82 2.36
C SER A 137 21.61 -7.26 1.00
N ARG A 138 22.20 -6.05 1.00
CA ARG A 138 22.72 -5.42 -0.22
C ARG A 138 23.89 -6.20 -0.81
N PHE A 139 24.76 -6.76 0.04
CA PHE A 139 25.90 -7.56 -0.41
C PHE A 139 25.43 -8.81 -1.18
N LEU A 140 24.54 -9.61 -0.59
CA LEU A 140 24.03 -10.82 -1.25
C LEU A 140 23.21 -10.49 -2.51
N SER A 141 22.45 -9.39 -2.48
CA SER A 141 21.79 -8.85 -3.69
C SER A 141 22.80 -8.52 -4.79
N SER A 142 23.90 -7.82 -4.47
CA SER A 142 24.95 -7.48 -5.43
C SER A 142 25.64 -8.72 -5.98
N VAL A 143 25.97 -9.71 -5.14
CA VAL A 143 26.53 -10.99 -5.58
C VAL A 143 25.56 -11.71 -6.53
N LYS A 144 24.27 -11.75 -6.20
CA LYS A 144 23.24 -12.37 -7.05
C LYS A 144 23.12 -11.69 -8.42
N LYS A 145 23.19 -10.36 -8.45
CA LYS A 145 23.19 -9.56 -9.69
C LYS A 145 24.46 -9.82 -10.52
N TYR A 146 25.63 -9.87 -9.87
CA TYR A 146 26.90 -10.19 -10.53
C TYR A 146 26.89 -11.57 -11.19
N LEU A 147 26.35 -12.58 -10.49
CA LEU A 147 26.23 -13.95 -10.99
C LEU A 147 25.09 -14.15 -12.00
N ARG A 148 24.40 -13.08 -12.45
CA ARG A 148 23.27 -13.17 -13.40
C ARG A 148 22.12 -14.07 -12.93
N LEU A 149 21.96 -14.16 -11.61
CA LEU A 149 20.86 -14.89 -10.96
C LEU A 149 19.68 -13.97 -10.61
N ALA A 150 19.81 -12.68 -10.94
CA ALA A 150 18.75 -11.69 -10.79
C ALA A 150 17.87 -11.61 -12.03
N ASP A 151 16.72 -10.96 -11.90
CA ASP A 151 15.83 -10.64 -13.02
C ASP A 151 16.47 -9.69 -14.06
N LEU A 152 17.63 -9.10 -13.73
CA LEU A 152 18.41 -8.25 -14.61
C LEU A 152 19.63 -8.99 -15.14
N ASN A 153 19.58 -9.35 -16.43
CA ASN A 153 20.75 -9.70 -17.22
C ASN A 153 21.16 -8.49 -18.09
N GLY A 154 21.97 -7.56 -17.57
CA GLY A 154 22.60 -6.48 -18.34
C GLY A 154 21.87 -5.13 -18.39
N PHE A 155 22.26 -4.28 -19.36
CA PHE A 155 21.89 -2.86 -19.58
C PHE A 155 20.44 -2.59 -20.02
N VAL A 156 19.49 -3.41 -19.57
CA VAL A 156 18.11 -3.32 -20.06
C VAL A 156 17.20 -2.64 -19.04
N LYS A 157 16.18 -1.92 -19.53
CA LYS A 157 15.28 -1.12 -18.70
C LYS A 157 14.52 -2.01 -17.70
N ALA A 158 14.33 -1.51 -16.48
CA ALA A 158 13.72 -2.25 -15.37
C ALA A 158 12.22 -2.52 -15.54
N ASP A 159 11.57 -1.88 -16.51
CA ASP A 159 10.13 -1.99 -16.78
C ASP A 159 9.76 -3.11 -17.77
N GLU A 160 10.76 -3.74 -18.40
CA GLU A 160 10.55 -4.89 -19.30
C GLU A 160 10.04 -6.14 -18.56
N PRO A 161 9.24 -6.98 -19.24
CA PRO A 161 8.81 -8.28 -18.71
C PRO A 161 10.00 -9.11 -18.24
N GLY A 162 9.89 -9.71 -17.06
CA GLY A 162 10.94 -10.52 -16.49
C GLY A 162 12.06 -9.73 -15.80
N LYS A 163 12.01 -8.38 -15.76
CA LYS A 163 13.10 -7.53 -15.24
C LYS A 163 12.72 -6.60 -14.08
N ARG A 164 11.51 -6.77 -13.54
CA ARG A 164 10.92 -5.90 -12.52
C ARG A 164 11.42 -6.14 -11.09
N GLY A 165 12.47 -6.91 -10.87
CA GLY A 165 12.98 -7.21 -9.52
C GLY A 165 12.02 -8.04 -8.66
N ARG A 166 11.29 -8.98 -9.30
CA ARG A 166 10.31 -9.84 -8.64
C ARG A 166 10.98 -10.89 -7.74
N LYS A 167 12.12 -11.45 -8.15
CA LYS A 167 12.81 -12.50 -7.39
C LYS A 167 13.35 -11.98 -6.04
N PRO A 168 13.45 -12.85 -5.01
CA PRO A 168 13.97 -12.46 -3.71
C PRO A 168 15.39 -11.89 -3.82
N GLY A 169 15.65 -10.75 -3.20
CA GLY A 169 16.94 -10.07 -3.22
C GLY A 169 17.28 -9.38 -4.54
N CYS A 170 16.41 -9.41 -5.55
CA CYS A 170 16.68 -8.79 -6.84
C CYS A 170 16.27 -7.32 -6.89
N ASN A 171 15.37 -6.87 -6.03
CA ASN A 171 14.97 -5.46 -5.91
C ASN A 171 16.14 -4.52 -5.56
N LYS A 172 15.91 -3.22 -5.65
CA LYS A 172 16.91 -2.16 -5.38
C LYS A 172 17.44 -2.21 -3.94
N ARG A 173 16.61 -2.64 -2.99
CA ARG A 173 16.93 -2.63 -1.56
C ARG A 173 17.64 -3.90 -1.10
N GLY A 174 17.65 -4.95 -1.92
CA GLY A 174 18.24 -6.25 -1.59
C GLY A 174 17.39 -7.02 -0.57
N TYR A 175 16.07 -6.90 -0.66
CA TYR A 175 15.13 -7.53 0.25
C TYR A 175 14.78 -8.97 -0.18
N PHE A 176 15.05 -9.94 0.69
CA PHE A 176 14.74 -11.36 0.54
C PHE A 176 13.53 -11.66 1.43
N TYR A 177 12.36 -11.86 0.84
CA TYR A 177 11.08 -11.78 1.55
C TYR A 177 10.63 -13.07 2.30
N GLY A 178 11.44 -14.13 2.35
CA GLY A 178 11.28 -15.30 3.23
C GLY A 178 10.12 -16.27 2.93
N ASP A 179 8.90 -15.74 2.81
CA ASP A 179 7.65 -16.42 2.42
C ASP A 179 7.04 -15.72 1.20
N LYS A 180 5.80 -16.03 0.78
CA LYS A 180 5.14 -15.46 -0.40
C LYS A 180 4.48 -14.09 -0.15
N PRO A 181 4.99 -12.96 -0.68
CA PRO A 181 4.28 -11.69 -0.62
C PRO A 181 3.21 -11.60 -1.70
N SER A 182 2.33 -10.60 -1.63
CA SER A 182 1.34 -10.27 -2.67
C SER A 182 1.95 -9.71 -3.96
N GLY A 183 3.24 -9.40 -3.94
CA GLY A 183 4.03 -9.01 -5.08
C GLY A 183 5.37 -8.47 -4.63
N SER A 184 6.20 -8.11 -5.59
CA SER A 184 7.46 -7.40 -5.38
C SER A 184 7.77 -6.66 -6.66
N ASP A 185 8.40 -5.51 -6.61
CA ASP A 185 8.93 -4.82 -7.77
C ASP A 185 10.35 -4.31 -7.45
N TRP A 186 10.86 -3.36 -8.25
CA TRP A 186 12.19 -2.81 -8.03
C TRP A 186 12.32 -2.02 -6.73
N ASN A 187 11.26 -1.36 -6.28
CA ASN A 187 11.26 -0.54 -5.07
C ASN A 187 10.84 -1.32 -3.82
N PHE A 188 10.30 -2.52 -4.01
CA PHE A 188 9.86 -3.40 -2.94
C PHE A 188 10.95 -3.67 -1.91
N ASN A 189 10.53 -3.59 -0.65
CA ASN A 189 11.35 -3.71 0.53
C ASN A 189 10.45 -4.06 1.73
N ARG A 190 11.03 -4.29 2.91
CA ARG A 190 10.25 -4.67 4.10
C ARG A 190 9.11 -3.71 4.46
N VAL A 191 9.26 -2.42 4.21
CA VAL A 191 8.26 -1.40 4.53
C VAL A 191 7.08 -1.51 3.56
N GLU A 192 7.36 -1.59 2.25
CA GLU A 192 6.33 -1.90 1.24
C GLU A 192 5.66 -3.25 1.49
N ASP A 193 6.42 -4.27 1.89
CA ASP A 193 5.91 -5.61 2.19
C ASP A 193 4.90 -5.58 3.34
N PHE A 194 5.18 -4.80 4.39
CA PHE A 194 4.24 -4.59 5.49
C PHE A 194 2.97 -3.89 5.01
N ALA A 195 3.10 -2.77 4.29
CA ALA A 195 1.94 -2.02 3.78
C ALA A 195 1.06 -2.86 2.85
N GLU A 196 1.67 -3.59 1.90
CA GLU A 196 0.94 -4.51 1.04
C GLU A 196 0.28 -5.65 1.82
N SER A 197 0.95 -6.20 2.83
CA SER A 197 0.39 -7.27 3.67
C SER A 197 -0.84 -6.79 4.44
N VAL A 198 -0.84 -5.56 4.94
CA VAL A 198 -2.00 -4.95 5.60
C VAL A 198 -3.14 -4.71 4.60
N ALA A 199 -2.85 -4.16 3.42
CA ALA A 199 -3.85 -3.96 2.38
C ALA A 199 -4.49 -5.28 1.93
N MET A 200 -3.69 -6.33 1.74
CA MET A 200 -4.19 -7.69 1.51
C MET A 200 -5.07 -8.18 2.67
N TYR A 201 -4.67 -7.95 3.92
CA TYR A 201 -5.46 -8.38 5.09
C TYR A 201 -6.82 -7.66 5.17
N VAL A 202 -6.90 -6.40 4.73
CA VAL A 202 -8.16 -5.65 4.65
C VAL A 202 -9.05 -6.12 3.51
N GLY A 203 -8.49 -6.49 2.35
CA GLY A 203 -9.27 -6.81 1.14
C GLY A 203 -9.52 -8.30 0.87
N TRP A 204 -8.54 -9.18 1.13
CA TRP A 204 -8.60 -10.58 0.69
C TRP A 204 -9.69 -11.37 1.41
N GLY A 205 -10.53 -12.07 0.63
CA GLY A 205 -11.62 -12.89 1.16
C GLY A 205 -12.74 -12.09 1.83
N LYS A 206 -12.76 -10.77 1.68
CA LYS A 206 -13.77 -9.87 2.25
C LYS A 206 -14.52 -9.18 1.12
N ASP A 207 -15.84 -9.13 1.20
CA ASP A 207 -16.69 -8.46 0.22
C ASP A 207 -16.70 -6.94 0.49
N ASN A 208 -15.64 -6.26 0.04
CA ASN A 208 -15.46 -4.82 0.25
C ASN A 208 -14.69 -4.17 -0.91
N ALA A 209 -14.50 -2.85 -0.83
CA ALA A 209 -13.90 -2.06 -1.90
C ALA A 209 -12.41 -2.39 -2.22
N LEU A 210 -11.72 -3.20 -1.39
CA LEU A 210 -10.37 -3.68 -1.68
C LEU A 210 -10.36 -5.10 -2.28
N HIS A 211 -11.50 -5.80 -2.30
CA HIS A 211 -11.63 -7.19 -2.72
C HIS A 211 -10.97 -7.47 -4.07
N ASP A 212 -11.43 -6.79 -5.11
CA ASP A 212 -10.97 -7.02 -6.49
C ASP A 212 -9.48 -6.74 -6.64
N HIS A 213 -8.98 -5.68 -5.99
CA HIS A 213 -7.56 -5.35 -6.01
C HIS A 213 -6.74 -6.46 -5.35
N ALA A 214 -7.15 -6.93 -4.16
CA ALA A 214 -6.48 -8.01 -3.44
C ALA A 214 -6.48 -9.32 -4.24
N HIS A 215 -7.61 -9.67 -4.86
CA HIS A 215 -7.70 -10.84 -5.74
C HIS A 215 -6.81 -10.71 -6.97
N ALA A 216 -6.82 -9.56 -7.64
CA ALA A 216 -5.99 -9.29 -8.80
C ALA A 216 -4.47 -9.33 -8.48
N ARG A 217 -4.06 -9.02 -7.24
CA ARG A 217 -2.65 -9.20 -6.82
C ARG A 217 -2.18 -10.64 -6.88
N ILE A 218 -3.06 -11.61 -6.60
CA ILE A 218 -2.71 -13.03 -6.56
C ILE A 218 -3.01 -13.72 -7.88
N SER A 219 -4.19 -13.50 -8.46
CA SER A 219 -4.62 -14.20 -9.68
C SER A 219 -3.78 -13.85 -10.92
N ARG A 220 -3.13 -12.68 -10.95
CA ARG A 220 -2.17 -12.35 -12.02
C ARG A 220 -1.06 -13.38 -12.20
N TYR A 221 -0.72 -14.14 -11.16
CA TYR A 221 0.33 -15.17 -11.23
C TYR A 221 -0.17 -16.50 -11.83
N GLU A 222 -1.46 -16.59 -12.14
CA GLU A 222 -2.06 -17.68 -12.93
C GLU A 222 -1.98 -17.42 -14.43
N LEU A 223 -1.66 -16.19 -14.84
CA LEU A 223 -1.51 -15.79 -16.24
C LEU A 223 -0.28 -16.46 -16.89
N ALA A 224 -0.32 -16.62 -18.20
CA ALA A 224 0.83 -17.10 -18.95
C ALA A 224 1.93 -16.03 -19.02
N ASN A 225 3.18 -16.46 -19.18
CA ASN A 225 4.31 -15.55 -19.37
C ASN A 225 4.08 -14.66 -20.61
N GLY A 226 4.24 -13.35 -20.45
CA GLY A 226 4.08 -12.38 -21.52
C GLY A 226 2.64 -11.90 -21.76
N GLU A 227 1.67 -12.35 -20.98
CA GLU A 227 0.32 -11.80 -20.97
C GLU A 227 0.25 -10.44 -20.25
N ILE A 228 -0.66 -9.59 -20.69
CA ILE A 228 -0.93 -8.30 -20.05
C ILE A 228 -1.97 -8.54 -18.95
N ASP A 229 -1.58 -8.25 -17.72
CA ASP A 229 -2.46 -8.19 -16.57
C ASP A 229 -3.61 -7.18 -16.84
N PRO A 230 -4.87 -7.61 -16.82
CA PRO A 230 -6.00 -6.76 -17.18
C PRO A 230 -6.25 -5.64 -16.16
N PHE A 231 -5.87 -5.85 -14.90
CA PHE A 231 -6.12 -4.92 -13.81
C PHE A 231 -5.00 -3.87 -13.72
N PHE A 232 -3.75 -4.31 -13.77
CA PHE A 232 -2.57 -3.45 -13.57
C PHE A 232 -1.87 -3.05 -14.87
N ARG A 233 -2.39 -3.49 -16.02
CA ARG A 233 -1.89 -3.21 -17.37
C ARG A 233 -0.38 -3.46 -17.52
N THR A 234 0.10 -4.47 -16.79
CA THR A 234 1.51 -4.85 -16.73
C THR A 234 1.71 -6.13 -17.53
N LYS A 235 2.79 -6.20 -18.32
CA LYS A 235 3.24 -7.44 -18.95
C LYS A 235 4.44 -7.98 -18.20
N ASP A 236 4.43 -9.26 -17.83
CA ASP A 236 5.52 -9.88 -17.05
C ASP A 236 5.62 -11.40 -17.26
N ASN A 237 6.62 -12.04 -16.64
CA ASN A 237 6.78 -13.50 -16.63
C ASN A 237 6.00 -14.14 -15.47
N TRP A 238 4.68 -13.99 -15.51
CA TRP A 238 3.77 -14.35 -14.40
C TRP A 238 3.92 -15.79 -13.90
N ALA A 239 3.87 -16.76 -14.80
CA ALA A 239 3.99 -18.19 -14.46
C ALA A 239 5.37 -18.51 -13.84
N ASP A 240 6.45 -17.90 -14.33
CA ASP A 240 7.80 -18.09 -13.74
C ASP A 240 7.88 -17.58 -12.30
N TYR A 241 7.08 -16.55 -12.00
CA TYR A 241 7.03 -15.90 -10.70
C TYR A 241 6.04 -16.51 -9.73
N ALA A 242 5.08 -17.29 -10.19
CA ALA A 242 4.01 -17.87 -9.37
C ALA A 242 4.55 -18.56 -8.11
N LYS A 243 5.63 -19.35 -8.21
CA LYS A 243 6.21 -20.03 -7.04
C LYS A 243 6.67 -19.11 -5.90
N TYR A 244 6.94 -17.84 -6.18
CA TYR A 244 7.37 -16.87 -5.17
C TYR A 244 6.22 -16.08 -4.54
N PHE A 245 5.06 -15.99 -5.20
CA PHE A 245 3.96 -15.11 -4.78
C PHE A 245 2.63 -15.84 -4.60
N TYR A 246 2.39 -16.87 -5.39
CA TYR A 246 1.15 -17.63 -5.41
C TYR A 246 1.14 -18.68 -4.28
N PRO A 247 0.32 -18.50 -3.23
CA PRO A 247 0.21 -19.46 -2.14
C PRO A 247 -0.46 -20.77 -2.61
N ALA A 248 -0.28 -21.83 -1.82
CA ALA A 248 -0.85 -23.13 -2.18
C ALA A 248 -2.39 -23.04 -2.26
N GLY A 249 -2.94 -23.32 -3.45
CA GLY A 249 -4.37 -23.19 -3.73
C GLY A 249 -4.86 -21.74 -3.82
N GLY A 250 -3.98 -20.76 -4.05
CA GLY A 250 -4.34 -19.35 -4.25
C GLY A 250 -4.77 -18.62 -2.98
N ASP A 251 -4.85 -19.30 -1.82
CA ASP A 251 -5.33 -18.71 -0.58
C ASP A 251 -4.25 -17.93 0.18
N TYR A 252 -4.31 -16.60 0.08
CA TYR A 252 -3.38 -15.70 0.77
C TYR A 252 -3.48 -15.77 2.30
N ALA A 253 -4.62 -16.22 2.85
CA ALA A 253 -4.79 -16.35 4.29
C ALA A 253 -3.87 -17.41 4.93
N LYS A 254 -3.30 -18.30 4.10
CA LYS A 254 -2.34 -19.34 4.54
C LYS A 254 -0.89 -18.85 4.61
N THR A 255 -0.62 -17.60 4.22
CA THR A 255 0.74 -17.04 4.28
C THR A 255 1.12 -16.66 5.70
N ARG A 256 2.42 -16.64 5.99
CA ARG A 256 2.95 -16.12 7.26
C ARG A 256 2.68 -14.61 7.41
N ARG A 257 2.55 -13.88 6.30
CA ARG A 257 2.19 -12.46 6.27
C ARG A 257 0.80 -12.20 6.81
N TRP A 258 -0.18 -12.97 6.33
CA TRP A 258 -1.54 -12.91 6.83
C TRP A 258 -1.57 -13.14 8.34
N ARG A 259 -0.94 -14.22 8.80
CA ARG A 259 -0.86 -14.59 10.21
C ARG A 259 -0.20 -13.51 11.06
N PHE A 260 0.89 -12.91 10.57
CA PHE A 260 1.56 -11.80 11.24
C PHE A 260 0.62 -10.61 11.42
N VAL A 261 -0.07 -10.17 10.36
CA VAL A 261 -1.01 -9.04 10.44
C VAL A 261 -2.16 -9.38 11.40
N GLU A 262 -2.70 -10.59 11.34
CA GLU A 262 -3.73 -11.09 12.26
C GLU A 262 -3.28 -11.00 13.73
N GLU A 263 -2.06 -11.44 14.05
CA GLU A 263 -1.50 -11.38 15.40
C GLU A 263 -1.31 -9.93 15.87
N VAL A 264 -0.82 -9.05 14.98
CA VAL A 264 -0.66 -7.62 15.28
C VAL A 264 -2.01 -6.96 15.58
N VAL A 265 -3.02 -7.16 14.74
CA VAL A 265 -4.35 -6.52 14.93
C VAL A 265 -5.11 -7.09 16.12
N SER A 266 -4.98 -8.40 16.38
CA SER A 266 -5.65 -9.05 17.52
C SER A 266 -4.94 -8.81 18.86
N LYS A 267 -3.82 -8.09 18.86
CA LYS A 267 -2.93 -7.88 20.03
C LYS A 267 -2.52 -9.20 20.68
N LYS A 268 -2.53 -10.31 19.93
CA LYS A 268 -2.05 -11.59 20.42
C LYS A 268 -0.52 -11.51 20.56
N PRO A 269 0.09 -12.19 21.56
CA PRO A 269 1.53 -12.30 21.62
C PRO A 269 2.02 -12.92 20.31
N ILE A 270 2.94 -12.23 19.62
CA ILE A 270 3.59 -12.79 18.44
C ILE A 270 4.49 -13.92 18.95
N LEU A 271 4.02 -15.15 18.79
CA LEU A 271 4.80 -16.33 19.13
C LEU A 271 5.98 -16.35 18.15
N GLN A 272 7.18 -16.06 18.66
CA GLN A 272 8.38 -16.26 17.88
C GLN A 272 8.49 -17.76 17.60
N LEU A 273 8.22 -18.14 16.36
CA LEU A 273 8.58 -19.46 15.86
C LEU A 273 10.11 -19.50 15.87
N GLY A 274 10.66 -20.18 16.88
CA GLY A 274 12.10 -20.43 17.03
C GLY A 274 12.67 -21.27 15.90
#